data_AF-A0A2T1G7N6-F1
#
_entry.id   AF-A0A2T1G7N6-F1
#
_cell.length_a   1.000
_cell.length_b   1.000
_cell.length_c   1.000
_cell.angle_alpha   90.00
_cell.angle_beta   90.00
_cell.angle_gamma   90.00
#
_symmetry.space_group_name_H-M   'P 1'
#
loop_
_entity.id
_entity.type
_entity.pdbx_description
1 polymer ?
#
loop_
_entity_poly.entity_id
_entity_poly.type
_entity_poly.pdbx_seq_one_letter_code
_entity_poly.pdbx_strand_id
1 'polypeptide(L)' 'MQVKDMTVEQLRDLIRHTVEQCLEEYFGDPDSGLEVKEEVRHKLLESIKIKQAGENSIEPGEVYQKLGMKAIAL' A
#
# COMPACT_ATOMS: atom_id res chain seq x y z
N MET A 1 18.19 19.35 11.19
CA MET A 1 19.22 18.60 10.44
C MET A 1 19.69 19.52 9.32
N GLN A 2 20.96 19.94 9.29
CA GLN A 2 21.46 20.76 8.18
C GLN A 2 22.03 19.83 7.11
N VAL A 3 21.94 20.20 5.83
CA VAL A 3 22.41 19.36 4.71
C VAL A 3 23.89 18.99 4.84
N LYS A 4 24.70 19.90 5.39
CA LYS A 4 26.12 19.67 5.66
C LYS A 4 26.40 18.56 6.68
N ASP A 5 25.40 18.18 7.48
CA ASP A 5 25.54 17.16 8.52
C ASP A 5 25.04 15.78 8.02
N MET A 6 24.63 15.66 6.76
CA MET A 6 24.10 14.43 6.15
C MET A 6 25.23 13.54 5.64
N THR A 7 25.06 12.22 5.80
CA THR A 7 25.90 11.26 5.09
C THR A 7 25.55 11.22 3.60
N VAL A 8 26.44 10.66 2.78
CA VAL A 8 26.21 10.49 1.34
C VAL A 8 24.95 9.65 1.06
N GLU A 9 24.69 8.64 1.87
CA GLU A 9 23.47 7.81 1.77
C GLU A 9 22.22 8.64 2.05
N GLN A 10 22.20 9.37 3.17
CA GLN A 10 21.07 10.23 3.53
C GLN A 10 20.79 11.28 2.46
N LEU A 11 21.83 11.85 1.84
CA LEU A 11 21.67 12.80 0.75
C LEU A 11 21.12 12.13 -0.53
N ARG A 12 21.59 10.94 -0.90
CA ARG A 12 21.04 10.17 -2.03
C ARG A 12 19.57 9.84 -1.80
N ASP A 13 19.22 9.44 -0.59
CA ASP A 13 17.85 9.08 -0.24
C ASP A 13 16.95 10.31 -0.29
N LEU A 14 17.40 11.46 0.24
CA LEU A 14 16.66 12.71 0.13
C LEU A 14 16.37 13.06 -1.34
N ILE A 15 17.40 13.03 -2.20
CA ILE A 15 17.26 13.34 -3.63
C ILE A 15 16.28 12.36 -4.28
N ARG A 16 16.39 11.05 -3.98
CA ARG A 16 15.48 10.03 -4.53
C ARG A 16 14.03 10.34 -4.17
N HIS A 17 13.75 10.58 -2.89
CA HIS A 17 12.40 10.89 -2.43
C HIS A 17 11.87 12.15 -3.09
N THR A 18 12.68 13.21 -3.19
CA THR A 18 12.27 14.45 -3.86
C THR A 18 11.93 14.20 -5.33
N VAL A 19 12.72 13.39 -6.04
CA VAL A 19 12.43 13.04 -7.44
C VAL A 19 11.15 12.23 -7.55
N GLU A 20 10.96 11.21 -6.71
CA GLU A 20 9.73 10.41 -6.67
C GLU A 20 8.50 11.29 -6.42
N GLN A 21 8.56 12.21 -5.46
CA GLN A 21 7.50 13.18 -5.20
C GLN A 21 7.20 14.05 -6.41
N CYS A 22 8.23 14.61 -7.07
CA CYS A 22 8.02 15.42 -8.27
C CYS A 22 7.41 14.61 -9.42
N LEU A 23 7.80 13.34 -9.59
CA LEU A 23 7.24 12.48 -10.62
C LEU A 23 5.77 12.16 -10.31
N GLU A 24 5.43 11.87 -9.06
CA GLU A 24 4.06 11.61 -8.62
C GLU A 24 3.17 12.86 -8.81
N GLU A 25 3.67 14.04 -8.48
CA GLU A 25 2.96 15.31 -8.73
C GLU A 25 2.75 15.58 -10.23
N TYR A 26 3.72 15.23 -11.08
CA TYR A 26 3.66 15.53 -12.51
C TYR A 26 2.82 14.52 -13.29
N PHE A 27 2.94 13.22 -12.97
CA PHE A 27 2.22 12.15 -13.65
C PHE A 27 0.87 11.83 -13.01
N GLY A 28 0.68 12.17 -11.74
CA GLY A 28 -0.55 11.91 -10.99
C GLY A 28 -0.81 10.42 -10.77
N ASP A 29 -2.02 10.13 -10.30
CA ASP A 29 -2.51 8.75 -10.19
C ASP A 29 -2.85 8.20 -11.59
N PRO A 30 -2.17 7.14 -12.06
CA PRO A 30 -2.46 6.54 -13.36
C PRO A 30 -3.89 5.97 -13.45
N ASP A 31 -4.50 5.63 -12.32
CA ASP A 31 -5.87 5.11 -12.25
C ASP A 31 -6.91 6.24 -12.10
N SER A 32 -6.47 7.51 -12.08
CA SER A 32 -7.37 8.65 -11.95
C SER A 32 -8.40 8.71 -13.08
N GLY A 33 -9.68 8.74 -12.73
CA GLY A 33 -10.78 8.76 -13.68
C GLY A 33 -11.16 7.40 -14.26
N LEU A 34 -10.50 6.31 -13.85
CA LEU A 34 -10.93 4.96 -14.20
C LEU A 34 -12.11 4.53 -13.31
N GLU A 35 -13.07 3.84 -13.93
CA GLU A 35 -14.16 3.20 -13.21
C GLU A 35 -13.72 1.85 -12.64
N VAL A 36 -14.12 1.58 -11.39
CA VAL A 36 -13.91 0.28 -10.77
C VAL A 36 -14.79 -0.75 -11.49
N LYS A 37 -14.18 -1.84 -11.98
CA LYS A 37 -14.94 -2.96 -12.57
C LYS A 37 -16.00 -3.44 -11.58
N GLU A 38 -17.21 -3.67 -12.08
CA GLU A 38 -18.35 -4.08 -11.24
C GLU A 38 -18.06 -5.34 -10.41
N GLU A 39 -17.30 -6.31 -10.94
CA GLU A 39 -16.88 -7.49 -10.19
C GLU A 39 -16.06 -7.15 -8.93
N VAL A 40 -15.17 -6.17 -9.03
CA VAL A 40 -14.32 -5.70 -7.93
C VAL A 40 -15.16 -4.91 -6.93
N ARG A 41 -16.05 -4.06 -7.42
CA ARG A 41 -16.98 -3.28 -6.60
C ARG A 41 -17.88 -4.18 -5.75
N HIS A 42 -18.46 -5.23 -6.33
CA HIS A 42 -19.30 -6.19 -5.61
C HIS A 42 -18.53 -6.90 -4.50
N LYS A 43 -17.32 -7.40 -4.78
CA LYS A 43 -16.45 -8.06 -3.79
C LYS A 43 -16.06 -7.13 -2.64
N LEU A 44 -15.79 -5.85 -2.95
CA LEU A 44 -15.50 -4.83 -1.94
C LEU A 44 -16.70 -4.57 -1.04
N LEU A 45 -17.90 -4.40 -1.62
CA LEU A 45 -19.14 -4.20 -0.85
C LEU A 45 -19.45 -5.39 0.05
N GLU A 46 -19.26 -6.61 -0.44
CA GLU A 46 -19.40 -7.83 0.36
C GLU A 46 -18.39 -7.85 1.52
N SER A 47 -17.11 -7.57 1.25
CA SER A 47 -16.07 -7.51 2.27
C SER A 47 -16.36 -6.48 3.36
N ILE A 48 -16.88 -5.30 2.98
CA ILE A 48 -17.27 -4.24 3.91
C ILE A 48 -18.44 -4.70 4.79
N LYS A 49 -19.48 -5.31 4.20
CA LYS A 49 -20.63 -5.82 4.96
C LYS A 49 -20.21 -6.87 5.99
N ILE A 50 -19.33 -7.79 5.59
CA ILE A 50 -18.85 -8.83 6.48
C ILE A 50 -18.06 -8.22 7.65
N LYS A 51 -17.14 -7.30 7.37
CA LYS A 51 -16.40 -6.55 8.41
C LYS A 51 -17.33 -5.79 9.36
N GLN A 52 -18.37 -5.14 8.84
CA GLN A 52 -19.35 -4.42 9.65
C GLN A 52 -20.23 -5.34 10.51
N ALA A 53 -20.48 -6.57 10.05
CA ALA A 53 -21.16 -7.61 10.82
C ALA A 53 -20.29 -8.20 11.95
N GLY A 54 -19.04 -7.75 12.10
CA GLY A 54 -18.11 -8.24 13.13
C GLY A 54 -17.45 -9.57 12.79
N GLU A 55 -17.68 -10.09 11.58
CA GLU A 55 -17.02 -11.29 11.08
C GLU A 55 -15.82 -10.89 10.20
N ASN A 56 -14.76 -11.69 10.27
CA ASN A 56 -13.55 -11.63 9.41
C ASN A 56 -12.45 -10.64 9.77
N SER A 57 -11.88 -10.81 10.96
CA SER A 57 -10.42 -10.80 11.08
C SER A 57 -9.96 -12.23 11.35
N ILE A 58 -9.32 -12.86 10.38
CA ILE A 58 -8.49 -14.05 10.65
C ILE A 58 -7.10 -13.54 11.04
N GLU A 59 -6.53 -14.15 12.07
CA GLU A 59 -5.19 -13.79 12.53
C GLU A 59 -4.20 -13.89 11.35
N PRO A 60 -3.23 -12.97 11.22
CA PRO A 60 -2.28 -12.97 10.10
C PRO A 60 -1.64 -14.35 9.88
N GLY A 61 -1.33 -15.07 10.96
CA GLY A 61 -0.80 -16.44 10.91
C GLY A 61 -1.73 -17.46 10.22
N GLU A 62 -3.03 -17.33 10.40
CA GLU A 62 -4.03 -18.20 9.76
C GLU A 62 -4.21 -17.89 8.27
N VAL A 63 -4.03 -16.62 7.88
CA VAL A 63 -4.05 -16.19 6.47
C VAL A 63 -2.90 -16.87 5.71
N TYR A 64 -1.69 -16.86 6.27
CA TYR A 64 -0.52 -17.48 5.64
C TYR A 64 -0.70 -19.00 5.47
N GLN A 65 -1.27 -19.69 6.46
CA GLN A 65 -1.57 -21.13 6.37
C GLN A 65 -2.62 -21.43 5.30
N LYS A 66 -3.73 -20.68 5.25
CA LYS A 66 -4.78 -20.87 4.23
C LYS A 66 -4.29 -20.60 2.82
N LEU A 67 -3.34 -19.67 2.66
CA LEU A 67 -2.78 -19.30 1.35
C LEU A 67 -1.51 -20.09 0.99
N GLY A 68 -1.07 -21.03 1.84
CA GLY A 68 0.14 -21.82 1.60
C GLY A 68 1.43 -21.00 1.57
N MET A 69 1.44 -19.83 2.19
CA MET A 69 2.57 -18.90 2.20
C MET A 69 3.36 -19.02 3.52
N LYS A 70 4.67 -18.77 3.47
CA LYS A 70 5.46 -18.63 4.69
C LYS A 70 5.14 -17.28 5.34
N ALA A 71 4.86 -17.31 6.64
CA ALA A 71 4.66 -16.09 7.41
C ALA A 71 5.92 -15.22 7.33
N ILE A 72 5.77 -13.97 6.89
CA ILE A 72 6.83 -12.97 6.96
C ILE A 72 6.84 -12.44 8.39
N ALA A 73 7.96 -12.60 9.09
CA ALA A 73 8.16 -11.94 10.37
C ALA A 73 8.28 -10.43 10.12
N LEU A 74 7.28 -9.67 10.58
CA LEU A 74 7.33 -8.21 10.65
C LEU A 74 8.11 -7.77 11.90
#